data_AF-A0A3M6VUM5-F1
#
_entry.id   AF-A0A3M6VUM5-F1
#
_cell.length_a   1.000
_cell.length_b   1.000
_cell.length_c   1.000
_cell.angle_alpha   90.00
_cell.angle_beta   90.00
_cell.angle_gamma   90.00
#
_symmetry.space_group_name_H-M   'P 1'
#
loop_
_entity.id
_entity.type
_entity.pdbx_description
1 polymer ?
#
loop_
_entity_poly.entity_id
_entity_poly.type
_entity_poly.pdbx_seq_one_letter_code
_entity_poly.pdbx_strand_id
1 'polypeptide(L)'
;MTTVQYEQATSSSAPLLNSADDTRNESTMQDCTSRVEKELARLQDALMCPICEERKKDVVFQCAHDTCEKCGELLSHYPLCRQKIQLRIKRFG
;
A
#
# COMPACT_ATOMS: atom_id res chain seq x y z
N MET A 1 10.81 40.05 0.83
CA MET A 1 11.24 38.77 1.44
C MET A 1 9.99 38.08 1.98
N THR A 2 9.30 37.32 1.15
CA THR A 2 8.05 36.62 1.52
C THR A 2 8.39 35.18 1.87
N THR A 3 8.34 34.85 3.16
CA THR A 3 8.54 33.49 3.66
C THR A 3 7.28 32.68 3.45
N VAL A 4 7.38 31.62 2.65
CA VAL A 4 6.37 30.60 2.44
C VAL A 4 6.22 29.80 3.74
N GLN A 5 5.03 29.78 4.33
CA GLN A 5 4.67 28.86 5.41
C GLN A 5 4.05 27.61 4.78
N TYR A 6 4.78 26.50 4.80
CA TYR A 6 4.23 25.16 4.52
C TYR A 6 3.83 24.55 5.87
N GLU A 7 2.53 24.38 6.11
CA GLU A 7 2.04 23.65 7.27
C GLU A 7 2.22 22.15 7.05
N GLN A 8 2.99 21.56 7.96
CA GLN A 8 3.32 20.15 7.99
C GLN A 8 2.07 19.38 8.44
N ALA A 9 1.45 18.63 7.52
CA ALA A 9 0.40 17.69 7.87
C ALA A 9 0.99 16.60 8.77
N THR A 10 0.74 16.71 10.08
CA THR A 10 1.05 15.70 11.07
C THR A 10 0.13 14.50 10.84
N SER A 11 0.56 13.54 10.01
CA SER A 11 -0.09 12.25 9.90
C SER A 11 0.22 11.41 11.14
N SER A 12 -0.35 11.78 12.30
CA SER A 12 -0.38 10.93 13.48
C SER A 12 -1.67 10.14 13.49
N SER A 13 -1.61 8.93 12.95
CA SER A 13 -2.57 7.87 13.27
C SER A 13 -1.78 6.58 13.41
N ALA A 14 -0.86 6.59 14.38
CA ALA A 14 -0.27 5.36 14.89
C ALA A 14 -1.38 4.58 15.63
N PRO A 15 -1.55 3.27 15.38
CA PRO A 15 -2.50 2.48 16.15
C PRO A 15 -2.03 2.42 17.60
N LEU A 16 -2.84 2.96 18.51
CA LEU A 16 -2.64 2.82 19.95
C LEU A 16 -2.76 1.33 20.30
N LEU A 17 -1.64 0.74 20.74
CA LEU A 17 -1.63 -0.62 21.29
C LEU A 17 -2.23 -0.55 22.70
N ASN A 18 -3.45 -1.04 22.88
CA ASN A 18 -4.00 -1.28 24.22
C ASN A 18 -3.56 -2.68 24.66
N SER A 19 -2.78 -2.77 25.73
CA SER A 19 -2.39 -4.04 26.35
C SER A 19 -3.00 -4.11 27.74
N ALA A 20 -3.98 -4.99 27.89
CA ALA A 20 -4.39 -5.55 29.18
C ALA A 20 -5.09 -6.88 28.92
N ASP A 21 -4.33 -7.98 28.94
CA ASP A 21 -4.82 -9.23 29.53
C ASP A 21 -3.63 -10.13 29.92
N ASP A 22 -3.72 -10.68 31.12
CA ASP A 22 -2.65 -11.30 31.89
C ASP A 22 -2.92 -12.81 31.90
N THR A 23 -2.22 -13.58 31.06
CA THR A 23 -2.12 -15.05 31.22
C THR A 23 -0.79 -15.56 30.63
N ARG A 24 -0.03 -16.26 31.47
CA ARG A 24 1.33 -16.79 31.20
C ARG A 24 1.28 -18.06 30.33
N ASN A 25 2.28 -18.22 29.43
CA ASN A 25 2.87 -19.46 28.88
C ASN A 25 2.57 -19.81 27.40
N GLU A 26 3.64 -20.11 26.64
CA GLU A 26 3.76 -20.55 25.23
C GLU A 26 3.24 -19.63 24.10
N SER A 27 2.16 -18.88 24.32
CA SER A 27 1.48 -18.12 23.26
C SER A 27 2.21 -16.86 22.76
N THR A 28 3.14 -16.30 23.55
CA THR A 28 3.82 -15.02 23.24
C THR A 28 4.79 -15.11 22.06
N MET A 29 5.40 -16.28 21.82
CA MET A 29 6.28 -16.50 20.67
C MET A 29 5.48 -16.75 19.38
N GLN A 30 4.39 -17.53 19.49
CA GLN A 30 3.48 -17.83 18.39
C GLN A 30 2.78 -16.56 17.87
N ASP A 31 2.43 -15.65 18.77
CA ASP A 31 1.79 -14.37 18.42
C ASP A 31 2.77 -13.44 17.66
N CYS A 32 4.02 -13.35 18.11
CA CYS A 32 5.05 -12.57 17.44
C CYS A 32 5.32 -13.08 16.01
N THR A 33 5.46 -14.40 15.81
CA THR A 33 5.66 -14.98 14.47
C THR A 33 4.45 -14.72 13.58
N SER A 34 3.23 -14.89 14.10
CA SER A 34 2.00 -14.65 13.34
C SER A 34 1.86 -13.18 12.89
N ARG A 35 2.30 -12.24 13.74
CA ARG A 35 2.28 -10.81 13.42
C ARG A 35 3.27 -10.48 12.31
N VAL A 36 4.48 -11.04 12.36
CA VAL A 36 5.49 -10.86 11.31
C VAL A 36 5.01 -11.43 9.98
N GLU A 37 4.45 -12.64 9.99
CA GLU A 37 3.90 -13.28 8.78
C GLU A 37 2.76 -12.46 8.18
N LYS A 38 1.86 -11.95 9.02
CA LYS A 38 0.75 -11.08 8.58
C LYS A 38 1.24 -9.78 7.98
N GLU A 39 2.24 -9.14 8.58
CA GLU A 39 2.82 -7.92 8.01
C GLU A 39 3.56 -8.21 6.70
N LEU A 40 4.26 -9.35 6.59
CA LEU A 40 4.90 -9.76 5.35
C LEU A 40 3.86 -9.94 4.23
N ALA A 41 2.75 -10.62 4.52
CA ALA A 41 1.65 -10.78 3.56
C ALA A 41 1.09 -9.42 3.13
N ARG A 42 0.83 -8.52 4.09
CA ARG A 42 0.33 -7.16 3.80
C ARG A 42 1.28 -6.37 2.90
N LEU A 43 2.59 -6.47 3.14
CA LEU A 43 3.61 -5.81 2.33
C LEU A 43 3.72 -6.42 0.94
N GLN A 44 3.58 -7.75 0.82
CA GLN A 44 3.56 -8.43 -0.48
C GLN A 44 2.35 -8.01 -1.30
N ASP A 45 1.15 -8.00 -0.71
CA ASP A 45 -0.10 -7.61 -1.36
C ASP A 45 -0.06 -6.15 -1.83
N ALA A 46 0.55 -5.26 -1.05
CA ALA A 46 0.70 -3.85 -1.42
C ALA A 46 1.50 -3.65 -2.73
N LEU A 47 2.40 -4.58 -3.04
CA LEU A 47 3.21 -4.57 -4.27
C LEU A 47 2.54 -5.28 -5.45
N MET A 48 1.48 -6.06 -5.22
CA MET A 48 0.79 -6.83 -6.25
C MET A 48 -0.24 -5.98 -7.01
N CYS A 49 -0.40 -6.29 -8.30
CA CYS A 49 -1.40 -5.66 -9.15
C CYS A 49 -2.81 -5.99 -8.62
N PRO A 50 -3.64 -4.98 -8.30
CA PRO A 50 -4.96 -5.20 -7.70
C PRO A 50 -6.00 -5.77 -8.68
N ILE A 51 -5.59 -6.03 -9.93
CA ILE A 51 -6.47 -6.54 -10.99
C ILE A 51 -6.25 -8.03 -11.23
N CYS A 52 -4.99 -8.46 -11.26
CA CYS A 52 -4.66 -9.85 -11.57
C CYS A 52 -4.06 -10.59 -10.40
N GLU A 53 -3.61 -9.91 -9.34
CA GLU A 53 -3.01 -10.49 -8.11
C GLU A 53 -1.78 -11.38 -8.33
N GLU A 54 -1.33 -11.52 -9.58
CA GLU A 54 -0.20 -12.38 -9.98
C GLU A 54 1.12 -11.62 -10.19
N ARG A 55 1.05 -10.33 -10.57
CA ARG A 55 2.20 -9.54 -11.03
C ARG A 55 2.41 -8.33 -10.15
N LYS A 56 3.67 -7.94 -9.96
CA LYS A 56 4.01 -6.69 -9.28
C LYS A 56 3.54 -5.47 -10.07
N LYS A 57 3.27 -4.39 -9.34
CA LYS A 57 2.99 -3.07 -9.91
C LYS A 57 4.26 -2.46 -10.50
N ASP A 58 4.23 -2.19 -11.79
CA ASP A 58 5.34 -1.63 -12.57
C ASP A 58 4.92 -0.46 -13.49
N VAL A 59 3.63 -0.08 -13.48
CA VAL A 59 3.12 1.11 -14.19
C VAL A 59 2.29 1.98 -13.26
N VAL A 60 2.56 3.28 -13.28
CA VAL A 60 1.80 4.33 -12.58
C VAL A 60 1.09 5.22 -13.59
N PHE A 61 -0.17 5.55 -13.32
CA PHE A 61 -0.98 6.43 -14.15
C PHE A 61 -0.94 7.88 -13.64
N GLN A 62 -1.40 8.83 -14.47
CA GLN A 62 -1.52 10.26 -14.08
C GLN A 62 -2.40 10.50 -12.83
N CYS A 63 -3.24 9.54 -12.47
CA CYS A 63 -4.08 9.59 -11.28
C CYS A 63 -3.40 9.02 -10.02
N ALA A 64 -2.08 8.84 -10.06
CA ALA A 64 -1.23 8.27 -8.99
C ALA A 64 -1.49 6.79 -8.63
N HIS A 65 -2.45 6.13 -9.28
CA HIS A 65 -2.70 4.70 -9.08
C HIS A 65 -1.81 3.83 -9.97
N ASP A 66 -1.59 2.60 -9.54
CA ASP A 66 -0.67 1.67 -10.18
C ASP A 66 -1.26 0.28 -10.47
N THR A 67 -0.71 -0.36 -11.50
CA THR A 67 -1.02 -1.74 -11.90
C THR A 67 0.24 -2.40 -12.47
N CYS A 68 0.16 -3.69 -12.81
CA CYS A 68 1.14 -4.26 -13.72
C CYS A 68 0.92 -3.76 -15.17
N GLU A 69 1.95 -3.81 -16.00
CA GLU A 69 2.00 -3.33 -17.38
C GLU A 69 0.92 -4.00 -18.24
N LYS A 70 0.83 -5.34 -18.18
CA LYS A 70 -0.16 -6.13 -18.92
C LYS A 70 -1.61 -5.72 -18.62
N CYS A 71 -1.93 -5.44 -17.35
CA CYS A 71 -3.27 -5.00 -16.99
C CYS A 71 -3.49 -3.54 -17.40
N GLY A 72 -2.49 -2.67 -17.25
CA GLY A 72 -2.59 -1.25 -17.56
C GLY A 72 -2.78 -0.95 -19.05
N GLU A 73 -2.33 -1.83 -19.95
CA GLU A 73 -2.57 -1.73 -21.39
C GLU A 73 -4.05 -1.89 -21.76
N LEU A 74 -4.79 -2.74 -21.03
CA LEU A 74 -6.20 -3.05 -21.29
C LEU A 74 -7.16 -2.02 -20.68
N LEU A 75 -6.67 -1.13 -19.83
CA LEU A 75 -7.50 -0.15 -19.13
C LEU A 75 -7.61 1.17 -19.89
N SER A 76 -8.84 1.62 -20.14
CA SER A 76 -9.12 2.98 -20.60
C SER A 76 -9.34 3.95 -19.43
N HIS A 77 -9.89 3.44 -18.32
CA HIS A 77 -10.17 4.18 -17.09
C HIS A 77 -9.77 3.32 -15.89
N TYR A 78 -9.28 3.95 -14.83
CA TYR A 78 -8.92 3.21 -13.62
C TYR A 78 -10.16 2.85 -12.78
N PRO A 79 -10.30 1.62 -12.25
CA PRO A 79 -11.51 1.19 -11.55
C PRO A 79 -11.89 2.02 -10.30
N LEU A 80 -10.92 2.49 -9.52
CA LEU A 80 -11.22 3.18 -8.25
C LEU A 80 -11.53 4.67 -8.45
N CYS A 81 -10.72 5.39 -9.23
CA CYS A 81 -10.88 6.83 -9.42
C CYS A 81 -11.64 7.20 -10.69
N ARG A 82 -11.93 6.24 -11.58
CA ARG A 82 -12.66 6.41 -12.85
C ARG A 82 -12.05 7.43 -13.82
N GLN A 83 -10.84 7.90 -13.56
CA GLN A 83 -10.14 8.83 -14.44
C GLN A 83 -9.66 8.13 -15.71
N LYS A 84 -9.80 8.82 -16.84
CA LYS A 84 -9.28 8.35 -18.13
C LYS A 84 -7.76 8.28 -18.09
N ILE A 85 -7.20 7.16 -18.53
CA ILE A 85 -5.75 6.94 -18.55
C ILE A 85 -5.18 7.54 -19.84
N GLN A 86 -4.39 8.59 -19.72
CA GLN A 86 -3.68 9.26 -20.81
C GLN A 86 -2.18 9.02 -20.72
N LEU A 87 -1.63 8.88 -19.51
CA LEU A 87 -0.21 8.62 -19.27
C LEU A 87 0.01 7.31 -18.52
N ARG A 88 1.01 6.55 -18.96
CA ARG A 88 1.50 5.31 -18.35
C ARG A 88 3.00 5.44 -18.13
N ILE A 89 3.42 5.53 -16.87
CA ILE A 89 4.82 5.72 -16.49
C ILE A 89 5.34 4.41 -15.92
N LYS A 90 6.40 3.84 -16.51
CA LYS A 90 7.05 2.65 -15.98
C LYS A 90 7.83 3.00 -14.72
N ARG A 91 7.58 2.31 -13.61
CA ARG A 91 8.35 2.42 -12.36
C ARG A 91 9.37 1.29 -12.28
N PHE A 92 10.54 1.59 -11.76
CA PHE A 92 11.60 0.61 -11.50
C PHE A 92 11.78 0.47 -9.98
N GLY A 93 11.80 -0.77 -9.48
CA GLY A 93 11.95 -1.09 -8.07
C GLY A 93 11.90 -2.59 -7.82
#